data_AF-A0A0R1SPC1-F1
#
_entry.id   AF-A0A0R1SPC1-F1
#
_cell.length_a   1.000
_cell.length_b   1.000
_cell.length_c   1.000
_cell.angle_alpha   90.00
_cell.angle_beta   90.00
_cell.angle_gamma   90.00
#
_symmetry.space_group_name_H-M   'P 1'
#
loop_
_entity.id
_entity.type
_entity.pdbx_description
1 polymer ?
#
loop_
_entity_poly.entity_id
_entity_poly.type
_entity_poly.pdbx_seq_one_letter_code
_entity_poly.pdbx_strand_id
1 'polypeptide(L)' 'MYQVQYMRDKEFPNIKAGFIHIPFLPEQVTQRRQYQLPSLSLETDAVGIIAALNVMIDRDGKKDLFDY' A
#
# COMPACT_ATOMS: atom_id res chain seq x y z
N MET A 1 -7.64 -2.54 7.96
CA MET A 1 -8.20 -1.38 7.22
C MET A 1 -9.34 -0.75 7.99
N TYR A 2 -10.49 -1.41 8.17
CA TYR A 2 -11.67 -0.81 8.82
C TYR A 2 -11.42 -0.25 10.23
N GLN A 3 -10.87 -1.06 11.14
CA GLN A 3 -10.63 -0.62 12.52
C GLN A 3 -9.66 0.58 12.61
N VAL A 4 -8.61 0.60 11.79
CA VAL A 4 -7.67 1.72 11.75
C VAL A 4 -8.38 2.99 11.28
N GLN A 5 -9.25 2.90 10.28
CA GLN A 5 -10.05 4.04 9.82
C GLN A 5 -11.06 4.49 10.87
N TYR A 6 -11.67 3.55 11.62
CA TYR A 6 -12.54 3.86 12.74
C TYR A 6 -11.79 4.61 13.85
N MET A 7 -10.62 4.15 14.25
CA MET A 7 -9.79 4.82 15.27
C MET A 7 -9.32 6.19 14.78
N ARG A 8 -8.95 6.33 13.51
CA ARG A 8 -8.65 7.64 12.91
C ARG A 8 -9.83 8.60 13.05
N ASP A 9 -11.04 8.13 12.79
CA ASP A 9 -12.25 8.96 12.88
C ASP A 9 -12.64 9.30 14.33
N LYS A 10 -12.47 8.36 15.27
CA LYS A 10 -12.99 8.49 16.65
C LYS A 10 -11.98 8.94 17.69
N GLU A 11 -10.72 8.56 17.54
CA GLU A 11 -9.69 8.70 18.57
C GLU A 11 -8.52 9.57 18.11
N PHE A 12 -8.17 9.52 16.81
CA PHE A 12 -6.95 10.15 16.28
C PHE A 12 -7.24 10.98 15.00
N PRO A 13 -8.00 12.09 15.07
CA PRO A 13 -8.47 12.82 13.88
C PRO A 13 -7.36 13.41 13.01
N ASN A 14 -6.15 13.56 13.55
CA ASN A 14 -5.02 14.18 12.87
C ASN A 14 -4.08 13.18 12.17
N ILE A 15 -4.32 11.86 12.29
CA ILE A 15 -3.50 10.87 11.60
C ILE A 15 -4.05 10.58 10.21
N LYS A 16 -3.17 10.32 9.24
CA LYS A 16 -3.54 9.76 7.95
C LYS A 16 -3.36 8.25 8.01
N ALA A 17 -4.32 7.52 7.45
CA ALA A 17 -4.29 6.07 7.43
C ALA A 17 -4.79 5.56 6.08
N GLY A 18 -4.25 4.42 5.69
CA GLY A 18 -4.51 3.73 4.43
C GLY A 18 -4.09 2.27 4.52
N PHE A 19 -4.17 1.57 3.39
CA PHE A 19 -3.75 0.17 3.30
C PHE A 19 -3.25 -0.11 1.88
N ILE A 20 -2.16 -0.85 1.77
CA ILE A 20 -1.57 -1.28 0.50
C ILE A 20 -1.45 -2.80 0.55
N HIS A 21 -2.02 -3.48 -0.44
CA HIS A 21 -1.72 -4.90 -0.68
C HIS A 21 -0.46 -5.00 -1.54
N ILE A 22 0.38 -5.98 -1.25
CA ILE A 22 1.46 -6.41 -2.14
C ILE A 22 1.13 -7.77 -2.76
N PRO A 23 1.68 -8.09 -3.94
CA PRO A 23 1.58 -9.42 -4.53
C PRO A 23 2.27 -10.50 -3.67
N PHE A 24 2.15 -11.76 -4.11
CA PHE A 24 2.95 -12.85 -3.55
C PHE A 24 4.43 -12.70 -3.90
N LEU A 25 5.30 -13.25 -3.06
CA LEU A 25 6.71 -13.44 -3.37
C LEU A 25 6.94 -14.66 -4.29
N PRO A 26 8.01 -14.69 -5.11
CA PRO A 26 8.29 -15.80 -6.02
C PRO A 26 8.41 -17.16 -5.30
N GLU A 27 8.95 -17.16 -4.08
CA GLU A 27 9.12 -18.36 -3.26
C GLU A 27 7.76 -18.91 -2.80
N GLN A 28 6.77 -18.04 -2.58
CA GLN A 28 5.42 -18.42 -2.13
C GLN A 28 4.59 -19.06 -3.25
N VAL A 29 4.89 -18.73 -4.51
CA VAL A 29 4.19 -19.30 -5.68
C VAL A 29 4.90 -20.52 -6.26
N THR A 30 6.16 -20.79 -5.87
CA THR A 30 6.97 -21.88 -6.44
C THR A 30 6.33 -23.26 -6.25
N GLN A 31 5.69 -23.53 -5.11
CA GLN A 31 4.96 -24.79 -4.85
C GLN A 31 3.50 -24.76 -5.32
N ARG A 32 3.05 -23.63 -5.90
CA ARG A 32 1.68 -23.35 -6.32
C ARG A 32 1.60 -23.05 -7.83
N ARG A 33 2.62 -23.46 -8.60
CA ARG A 33 2.77 -23.16 -10.04
C ARG A 33 1.57 -23.58 -10.88
N GLN A 34 0.84 -24.63 -10.48
CA GLN A 34 -0.37 -25.09 -11.15
C GLN A 34 -1.46 -24.00 -11.23
N TYR A 35 -1.44 -23.02 -10.32
CA TYR A 35 -2.41 -21.92 -10.26
C TYR A 35 -1.95 -20.66 -11.01
N GLN A 36 -0.76 -20.66 -11.63
CA GLN A 36 -0.21 -19.54 -12.39
C GLN A 36 -0.33 -18.18 -11.66
N LEU A 37 -0.11 -18.18 -10.35
CA LEU A 37 -0.29 -16.98 -9.53
C LEU A 37 0.80 -15.96 -9.86
N PRO A 38 0.45 -14.67 -10.07
CA PRO A 38 1.43 -13.61 -10.24
C PRO A 38 2.23 -13.43 -8.95
N SER A 39 3.49 -13.03 -9.10
CA SER A 39 4.38 -12.69 -7.99
C SER A 39 5.28 -11.52 -8.35
N LEU A 40 5.81 -10.86 -7.33
CA LEU A 40 6.75 -9.76 -7.44
C LEU A 40 7.88 -9.95 -6.41
N SER A 41 9.10 -9.52 -6.73
CA SER A 41 10.22 -9.66 -5.81
C SER A 41 10.05 -8.76 -4.59
N LEU A 42 10.55 -9.20 -3.43
CA LEU A 42 10.49 -8.40 -2.20
C LEU A 42 11.18 -7.04 -2.36
N GLU A 43 12.28 -6.98 -3.11
CA GLU A 43 12.99 -5.73 -3.39
C GLU A 43 12.10 -4.76 -4.17
N THR A 44 11.40 -5.24 -5.20
CA THR A 44 10.51 -4.39 -6.00
C THR A 44 9.28 -3.97 -5.21
N ASP A 45 8.70 -4.85 -4.39
CA ASP A 45 7.62 -4.49 -3.45
C ASP A 45 8.05 -3.36 -2.50
N ALA A 46 9.25 -3.47 -1.93
CA ALA A 46 9.80 -2.46 -1.04
C ALA A 46 9.99 -1.11 -1.75
N VAL A 47 10.55 -1.11 -2.98
CA VAL A 47 10.67 0.10 -3.81
C VAL A 47 9.32 0.75 -4.07
N GLY A 48 8.29 -0.06 -4.39
CA GLY A 48 6.93 0.43 -4.60
C GLY A 48 6.32 1.09 -3.36
N ILE A 49 6.47 0.46 -2.20
CA ILE A 49 5.98 1.00 -0.91
C ILE A 49 6.72 2.30 -0.56
N ILE A 50 8.05 2.35 -0.73
CA ILE A 50 8.85 3.55 -0.46
C ILE A 50 8.41 4.70 -1.39
N ALA A 51 8.22 4.42 -2.68
CA ALA A 51 7.73 5.40 -3.63
C ALA A 51 6.33 5.93 -3.25
N ALA A 52 5.40 5.05 -2.86
CA ALA A 52 4.08 5.44 -2.39
C ALA A 52 4.15 6.34 -1.16
N LEU A 53 4.99 5.99 -0.17
CA LEU A 53 5.17 6.78 1.05
C LEU A 53 5.78 8.17 0.74
N ASN A 54 6.80 8.23 -0.12
CA ASN A 54 7.42 9.49 -0.53
C ASN A 54 6.39 10.43 -1.18
N VAL A 55 5.54 9.90 -2.06
CA VAL A 55 4.46 10.67 -2.69
C VAL A 55 3.43 11.10 -1.64
N MET A 56 3.03 10.23 -0.70
CA MET A 56 2.09 10.60 0.35
C MET A 56 2.59 11.77 1.21
N ILE A 57 3.90 11.79 1.53
CA ILE A 57 4.52 12.86 2.30
C ILE A 57 4.62 14.14 1.45
N ASP A 58 5.11 14.05 0.20
CA ASP A 58 5.22 15.22 -0.67
C ASP A 58 3.86 15.87 -0.95
N ARG A 59 2.81 15.06 -1.05
CA ARG A 59 1.46 15.51 -1.41
C ARG A 59 0.61 15.92 -0.22
N ASP A 60 1.14 15.86 1.00
CA ASP A 60 0.39 16.27 2.18
C ASP A 60 0.01 17.76 2.10
N GLY A 61 -1.28 18.05 2.35
CA GLY A 61 -1.86 19.39 2.27
C GLY A 61 -1.98 19.98 0.86
N LYS A 62 -1.55 19.27 -0.18
CA LYS A 62 -1.68 19.71 -1.58
C LYS A 62 -3.00 19.18 -2.17
N LYS A 63 -3.67 19.97 -3.02
CA LYS A 63 -4.83 19.51 -3.82
C LYS A 63 -4.45 18.39 -4.75
N ASP A 64 -5.38 17.49 -5.09
CA ASP A 64 -5.15 16.36 -5.98
C ASP A 64 -4.59 16.78 -7.35
N LEU A 65 -3.86 15.86 -8.00
CA LEU A 65 -3.16 16.16 -9.25
C LEU A 65 -4.13 16.41 -10.41
N PHE A 66 -5.32 15.80 -10.34
CA PHE A 66 -6.34 15.87 -11.37
C PHE A 66 -7.72 15.98 -10.69
N ASP A 67 -8.05 17.17 -10.19
CA ASP A 67 -9.44 17.53 -9.87
C ASP A 67 -10.17 17.76 -11.20
N TYR A 68 -11.08 16.85 -11.58
CA TYR A 68 -12.07 17.04 -12.67
C TYR A 68 -13.40 17.53 -12.09
#